data_AF-A0A8T7CAB4-F1
#
_entry.id   AF-A0A8T7CAB4-F1
#
_cell.length_a   1.000
_cell.length_b   1.000
_cell.length_c   1.000
_cell.angle_alpha   90.00
_cell.angle_beta   90.00
_cell.angle_gamma   90.00
#
_symmetry.space_group_name_H-M   'P 1'
#
loop_
_entity.id
_entity.type
_entity.pdbx_description
1 polymer ?
#
loop_
_entity_poly.entity_id
_entity_poly.type
_entity_poly.pdbx_seq_one_letter_code
_entity_poly.pdbx_strand_id
1 'polypeptide(L)'
;MKILLANPRGFCAGVDRAIEIVERALELFGPPIYVRHEVVHNKFVVDGLRDKGAIFVDELDEVPNGAHVVFSAHGVARSVHDDADVRGLKVFDATCPLVTKVHMEVSKYSNEGREVVLIGHAGHPEVEGTIGQFDERSGGSIYLVETPEDVRKLEIADPDRVAFVTQTTLSVDDTAEMIEVLRQRFPALTGPRKEDICYATQNRQDAVKMLLNDCDALVVVGSVTSSNSNRLV
;
A
#
# COMPACT_ATOMS: atom_id res chain seq x y z
N MET A 1 9.33 -13.75 -34.54
CA MET A 1 9.15 -13.02 -33.26
C MET A 1 8.88 -14.05 -32.17
N LYS A 2 9.75 -14.13 -31.15
CA LYS A 2 9.57 -15.01 -29.98
C LYS A 2 8.94 -14.17 -28.87
N ILE A 3 7.88 -14.67 -28.23
CA ILE A 3 7.22 -14.00 -27.11
C ILE A 3 7.62 -14.75 -25.84
N LEU A 4 8.19 -14.03 -24.87
CA LEU A 4 8.53 -14.55 -23.56
C LEU A 4 7.52 -14.01 -22.53
N LEU A 5 7.18 -14.83 -21.54
CA LEU A 5 6.25 -14.45 -20.48
C LEU A 5 6.95 -14.59 -19.13
N ALA A 6 7.05 -13.49 -18.38
CA ALA A 6 7.56 -13.50 -17.01
C ALA A 6 6.71 -14.42 -16.12
N ASN A 7 7.33 -15.11 -15.16
CA ASN A 7 6.62 -15.91 -14.17
C ASN A 7 7.31 -15.79 -12.80
N PRO A 8 6.65 -15.24 -11.77
CA PRO A 8 5.24 -14.83 -11.73
C PRO A 8 4.92 -13.53 -12.50
N ARG A 9 3.65 -13.37 -12.85
CA ARG A 9 3.05 -12.15 -13.45
C ARG A 9 1.55 -12.06 -13.08
N GLY A 10 0.94 -10.89 -13.24
CA GLY A 10 -0.52 -10.73 -13.06
C GLY A 10 -0.94 -10.50 -11.61
N PHE A 11 -2.06 -11.09 -11.18
CA PHE A 11 -2.67 -10.88 -9.86
C PHE A 11 -1.89 -11.52 -8.71
N CYS A 12 -1.95 -10.88 -7.54
CA CYS A 12 -1.43 -11.40 -6.28
C CYS A 12 -2.59 -11.74 -5.34
N ALA A 13 -2.30 -12.46 -4.25
CA ALA A 13 -3.34 -12.89 -3.32
C ALA A 13 -4.15 -11.73 -2.72
N GLY A 14 -3.52 -10.57 -2.48
CA GLY A 14 -4.21 -9.37 -1.97
C GLY A 14 -5.18 -8.78 -2.99
N VAL A 15 -4.79 -8.74 -4.27
CA VAL A 15 -5.63 -8.26 -5.38
C VAL A 15 -6.81 -9.20 -5.60
N ASP A 16 -6.58 -10.51 -5.69
CA ASP A 16 -7.64 -11.50 -5.88
C ASP A 16 -8.68 -11.41 -4.77
N ARG A 17 -8.22 -11.38 -3.51
CA ARG A 17 -9.10 -11.23 -2.34
C ARG A 17 -9.92 -9.95 -2.41
N ALA A 18 -9.31 -8.82 -2.77
CA ALA A 18 -10.00 -7.53 -2.74
C ALA A 18 -11.09 -7.44 -3.81
N ILE A 19 -10.83 -7.96 -5.01
CA ILE A 19 -11.83 -8.07 -6.08
C ILE A 19 -12.97 -8.99 -5.64
N GLU A 20 -12.66 -10.18 -5.10
CA GLU A 20 -13.66 -11.14 -4.62
C GLU A 20 -14.56 -10.57 -3.52
N ILE A 21 -14.01 -9.73 -2.63
CA ILE A 21 -14.81 -9.05 -1.58
C ILE A 21 -15.86 -8.14 -2.20
N VAL A 22 -15.51 -7.32 -3.19
CA VAL A 22 -16.47 -6.42 -3.85
C VAL A 22 -17.51 -7.23 -4.61
N GLU A 23 -17.08 -8.26 -5.35
CA GLU A 23 -17.99 -9.12 -6.11
C GLU A 23 -18.99 -9.84 -5.19
N ARG A 24 -18.53 -10.42 -4.09
CA ARG A 24 -19.41 -11.07 -3.11
C ARG A 24 -20.33 -10.09 -2.40
N ALA A 25 -19.86 -8.88 -2.09
CA ALA A 25 -20.72 -7.86 -1.50
C ALA A 25 -21.87 -7.50 -2.46
N LEU A 26 -21.58 -7.33 -3.76
CA LEU A 26 -22.59 -7.10 -4.79
C LEU A 26 -23.56 -8.28 -4.92
N GLU A 27 -23.07 -9.52 -4.88
CA GLU A 27 -23.91 -10.72 -4.96
C GLU A 27 -24.84 -10.88 -3.75
N LEU A 28 -24.32 -10.61 -2.54
CA LEU A 28 -25.05 -10.85 -1.28
C LEU A 28 -26.02 -9.72 -0.93
N PHE A 29 -25.65 -8.47 -1.18
CA PHE A 29 -26.41 -7.29 -0.73
C PHE A 29 -27.06 -6.51 -1.87
N GLY A 30 -26.71 -6.81 -3.12
CA GLY A 30 -27.14 -6.06 -4.29
C GLY A 30 -26.45 -4.69 -4.42
N PRO A 31 -26.57 -4.04 -5.59
CA PRO A 31 -26.07 -2.68 -5.78
C PRO A 31 -26.97 -1.63 -5.09
N PRO A 32 -26.41 -0.48 -4.68
CA PRO A 32 -25.00 -0.11 -4.79
C PRO A 32 -24.13 -0.67 -3.66
N ILE A 33 -22.90 -1.06 -4.01
CA ILE A 33 -21.80 -1.24 -3.05
C ILE A 33 -20.83 -0.09 -3.25
N TYR A 34 -20.56 0.68 -2.19
CA TYR A 34 -19.60 1.77 -2.25
C TYR A 34 -18.19 1.21 -2.02
N VAL A 35 -17.21 1.74 -2.73
CA VAL A 35 -15.80 1.38 -2.57
C VAL A 35 -15.00 2.66 -2.40
N ARG A 36 -14.28 2.79 -1.28
CA ARG A 36 -13.42 3.96 -1.04
C ARG A 36 -12.12 3.79 -1.81
N HIS A 37 -11.87 4.71 -2.74
CA HIS A 37 -10.88 4.64 -3.81
C HIS A 37 -11.05 3.42 -4.73
N GLU A 38 -10.27 3.36 -5.81
CA GLU A 38 -10.18 2.15 -6.62
C GLU A 38 -9.76 0.95 -5.75
N VAL A 39 -10.50 -0.17 -5.84
CA VAL A 39 -10.22 -1.38 -5.05
C VAL A 39 -8.80 -1.89 -5.29
N VAL A 40 -8.33 -1.75 -6.54
CA VAL A 40 -6.97 -1.96 -7.03
C VAL A 40 -6.70 -0.98 -8.18
N HIS A 41 -5.45 -0.59 -8.40
CA HIS A 41 -5.07 0.31 -9.49
C HIS A 41 -5.05 -0.39 -10.87
N ASN A 42 -6.23 -0.79 -11.36
CA ASN A 42 -6.42 -1.37 -12.69
C ASN A 42 -7.76 -0.94 -13.31
N LYS A 43 -7.68 -0.12 -14.37
CA LYS A 43 -8.87 0.43 -15.04
C LYS A 43 -9.88 -0.64 -15.48
N PHE A 44 -9.40 -1.76 -16.06
CA PHE A 44 -10.28 -2.82 -16.54
C PHE A 44 -11.06 -3.49 -15.40
N VAL A 45 -10.40 -3.74 -14.27
CA VAL A 45 -11.05 -4.29 -13.07
C VAL A 45 -12.08 -3.30 -12.50
N VAL A 46 -11.69 -2.03 -12.36
CA VAL A 46 -12.57 -0.99 -11.80
C VAL A 46 -13.81 -0.79 -12.67
N ASP A 47 -13.65 -0.67 -13.98
CA ASP A 47 -14.76 -0.49 -14.92
C ASP A 47 -15.69 -1.73 -14.90
N GLY A 48 -15.13 -2.94 -14.85
CA GLY A 48 -15.92 -4.17 -14.73
C GLY A 48 -16.73 -4.26 -13.43
N LEU A 49 -16.23 -3.72 -12.31
CA LEU A 49 -16.97 -3.63 -11.05
C LEU A 49 -18.03 -2.52 -11.08
N ARG A 50 -17.76 -1.39 -11.75
CA ARG A 50 -18.76 -0.33 -11.98
C ARG A 50 -19.96 -0.87 -12.76
N ASP A 51 -19.70 -1.63 -13.82
CA ASP A 51 -20.76 -2.25 -14.65
C ASP A 51 -21.63 -3.22 -13.85
N LYS A 52 -21.09 -3.82 -12.78
CA LYS A 52 -21.83 -4.68 -11.84
C LYS A 52 -22.56 -3.91 -10.73
N GLY A 53 -22.37 -2.59 -10.63
CA GLY A 53 -23.05 -1.72 -9.68
C GLY A 53 -22.23 -1.29 -8.46
N ALA A 54 -20.89 -1.43 -8.50
CA ALA A 54 -20.01 -0.78 -7.54
C ALA A 54 -19.91 0.74 -7.81
N ILE A 55 -19.94 1.55 -6.76
CA ILE A 55 -19.74 3.00 -6.83
C ILE A 55 -18.43 3.34 -6.13
N PHE A 56 -17.46 3.82 -6.88
CA PHE A 56 -16.16 4.26 -6.36
C PHE A 56 -16.26 5.72 -5.93
N VAL A 57 -15.88 6.01 -4.69
CA VAL A 57 -15.85 7.35 -4.09
C VAL A 57 -14.44 7.68 -3.61
N ASP A 58 -14.11 8.95 -3.51
CA ASP A 58 -12.83 9.36 -2.94
C ASP A 58 -12.94 9.44 -1.41
N GLU A 59 -14.02 10.03 -0.91
CA GLU A 59 -14.25 10.20 0.53
C GLU A 59 -15.55 9.56 1.02
N LEU A 60 -15.60 9.31 2.32
CA LEU A 60 -16.75 8.64 2.92
C LEU A 60 -17.98 9.54 2.94
N ASP A 61 -17.85 10.86 3.03
CA ASP A 61 -18.99 11.78 3.06
C ASP A 61 -19.90 11.69 1.81
N GLU A 62 -19.37 11.18 0.70
CA GLU A 62 -20.09 10.84 -0.54
C GLU A 62 -21.01 9.60 -0.41
N VAL A 63 -20.81 8.77 0.62
CA VAL A 63 -21.53 7.49 0.84
C VAL A 63 -22.75 7.71 1.74
N PRO A 64 -23.97 7.27 1.43
CA PRO A 64 -25.10 7.39 2.34
C PRO A 64 -24.86 6.68 3.70
N ASN A 65 -25.28 7.30 4.80
CA ASN A 65 -25.19 6.69 6.13
C ASN A 65 -25.85 5.30 6.15
N GLY A 66 -25.25 4.35 6.87
CA GLY A 66 -25.74 2.97 6.95
C GLY A 66 -25.49 2.10 5.70
N ALA A 67 -24.93 2.64 4.61
CA ALA A 67 -24.65 1.88 3.39
C ALA A 67 -23.48 0.89 3.57
N HIS A 68 -23.38 -0.07 2.64
CA HIS A 68 -22.25 -0.99 2.56
C HIS A 68 -21.07 -0.30 1.87
N VAL A 69 -19.90 -0.35 2.50
CA VAL A 69 -18.66 0.21 1.98
C VAL A 69 -17.54 -0.80 2.02
N VAL A 70 -16.72 -0.83 0.97
CA VAL A 70 -15.49 -1.62 0.91
C VAL A 70 -14.29 -0.68 0.95
N PHE A 71 -13.34 -0.93 1.86
CA PHE A 71 -12.04 -0.24 1.83
C PHE A 71 -11.10 -0.96 0.87
N SER A 72 -10.38 -0.21 0.03
CA SER A 72 -9.50 -0.78 -1.00
C SER A 72 -8.36 -1.65 -0.44
N ALA A 73 -7.70 -2.40 -1.33
CA ALA A 73 -6.57 -3.25 -0.96
C ALA A 73 -5.38 -2.48 -0.34
N HIS A 74 -5.29 -1.17 -0.60
CA HIS A 74 -4.20 -0.31 -0.19
C HIS A 74 -4.26 0.11 1.29
N GLY A 75 -5.36 -0.17 1.99
CA GLY A 75 -5.53 0.28 3.37
C GLY A 75 -6.07 1.71 3.49
N VAL A 76 -6.52 2.05 4.70
CA VAL A 76 -7.02 3.37 5.06
C VAL A 76 -6.48 3.81 6.42
N ALA A 77 -6.47 5.12 6.67
CA ALA A 77 -6.11 5.69 7.96
C ALA A 77 -7.10 5.30 9.07
N ARG A 78 -6.67 5.39 10.34
CA ARG A 78 -7.55 5.11 11.49
C ARG A 78 -8.78 6.04 11.52
N SER A 79 -8.60 7.31 11.18
CA SER A 79 -9.69 8.28 11.09
C SER A 79 -10.80 7.90 10.10
N VAL A 80 -10.47 7.15 9.05
CA VAL A 80 -11.45 6.66 8.06
C VAL A 80 -12.30 5.54 8.65
N HIS A 81 -11.72 4.67 9.49
CA HIS A 81 -12.51 3.71 10.26
C HIS A 81 -13.43 4.42 11.26
N ASP A 82 -12.91 5.41 11.99
CA ASP A 82 -13.69 6.17 12.97
C ASP A 82 -14.88 6.90 12.30
N ASP A 83 -14.67 7.50 11.13
CA ASP A 83 -15.73 8.16 10.36
C ASP A 83 -16.79 7.15 9.86
N ALA A 84 -16.35 5.98 9.37
CA ALA A 84 -17.29 4.93 8.96
C ALA A 84 -18.17 4.45 10.12
N ASP A 85 -17.60 4.31 11.33
CA ASP A 85 -18.31 3.93 12.54
C ASP A 85 -19.33 5.01 12.96
N VAL A 86 -18.93 6.27 12.98
CA VAL A 86 -19.81 7.42 13.30
C VAL A 86 -21.01 7.47 12.35
N ARG A 87 -20.79 7.14 11.07
CA ARG A 87 -21.81 7.15 10.01
C ARG A 87 -22.61 5.85 9.92
N GLY A 88 -22.31 4.88 10.78
CA GLY A 88 -22.99 3.60 10.88
C GLY A 88 -22.83 2.72 9.63
N LEU A 89 -21.78 2.95 8.84
CA LEU A 89 -21.53 2.22 7.59
C LEU A 89 -21.29 0.73 7.87
N LYS A 90 -21.66 -0.13 6.91
CA LYS A 90 -21.37 -1.57 6.94
C LYS A 90 -20.09 -1.85 6.19
N VAL A 91 -18.98 -1.82 6.91
CA VAL A 91 -17.62 -1.89 6.34
C VAL A 91 -17.20 -3.33 6.05
N PHE A 92 -16.70 -3.56 4.83
CA PHE A 92 -15.88 -4.72 4.47
C PHE A 92 -14.46 -4.26 4.18
N ASP A 93 -13.50 -4.71 5.00
CA ASP A 93 -12.12 -4.30 4.83
C ASP A 93 -11.37 -5.23 3.86
N ALA A 94 -11.13 -4.73 2.64
CA ALA A 94 -10.40 -5.45 1.62
C ALA A 94 -8.87 -5.20 1.66
N THR A 95 -8.37 -4.46 2.67
CA THR A 95 -6.94 -4.20 2.86
C THR A 95 -6.14 -5.50 2.75
N CYS A 96 -5.06 -5.46 1.98
CA CYS A 96 -4.15 -6.59 1.86
C CYS A 96 -3.56 -6.93 3.24
N PRO A 97 -3.57 -8.19 3.68
CA PRO A 97 -2.99 -8.56 4.97
C PRO A 97 -1.52 -8.16 5.16
N LEU A 98 -0.78 -8.01 4.05
CA LEU A 98 0.61 -7.55 4.08
C LEU A 98 0.73 -6.04 4.32
N VAL A 99 -0.26 -5.25 3.88
CA VAL A 99 -0.39 -3.83 4.25
C VAL A 99 -0.82 -3.70 5.71
N THR A 100 -1.79 -4.51 6.15
CA THR A 100 -2.19 -4.55 7.57
C THR A 100 -1.01 -4.87 8.49
N LYS A 101 -0.08 -5.73 8.05
CA LYS A 101 1.16 -6.01 8.80
C LYS A 101 2.00 -4.75 9.00
N VAL A 102 2.17 -3.91 7.98
CA VAL A 102 2.88 -2.62 8.08
C VAL A 102 2.12 -1.66 9.00
N HIS A 103 0.79 -1.57 8.89
CA HIS A 103 -0.05 -0.76 9.78
C HIS A 103 0.14 -1.12 11.26
N MET A 104 0.22 -2.43 11.56
CA MET A 104 0.45 -2.92 12.92
C MET A 104 1.87 -2.60 13.42
N GLU A 105 2.88 -2.60 12.54
CA GLU A 105 4.24 -2.20 12.91
C GLU A 105 4.32 -0.70 13.21
N VAL A 106 3.70 0.16 12.39
CA VAL A 106 3.58 1.60 12.67
C VAL A 106 2.87 1.85 13.99
N SER A 107 1.71 1.22 14.21
CA SER A 107 0.95 1.35 15.45
C SER A 107 1.77 0.92 16.67
N LYS A 108 2.58 -0.15 16.53
CA LYS A 108 3.47 -0.60 17.60
C LYS A 108 4.55 0.43 17.91
N TYR A 109 5.23 0.97 16.89
CA TYR A 109 6.29 1.97 17.09
C TYR A 109 5.75 3.29 17.66
N SER A 110 4.57 3.72 17.20
CA SER A 110 3.83 4.83 17.78
C SER A 110 3.54 4.60 19.27
N ASN A 111 3.02 3.44 19.65
CA ASN A 111 2.78 3.11 21.07
C ASN A 111 4.05 3.06 21.93
N GLU A 112 5.20 2.75 21.32
CA GLU A 112 6.49 2.83 21.97
C GLU A 112 7.04 4.27 22.06
N GLY A 113 6.41 5.26 21.42
CA GLY A 113 6.88 6.64 21.35
C GLY A 113 8.16 6.79 20.51
N ARG A 114 8.30 5.95 19.48
CA ARG A 114 9.42 6.00 18.53
C ARG A 114 9.11 6.92 17.37
N GLU A 115 10.13 7.55 16.81
CA GLU A 115 10.03 8.19 15.51
C GLU A 115 10.09 7.12 14.42
N VAL A 116 9.23 7.24 13.40
CA VAL A 116 9.10 6.26 12.32
C VAL A 116 9.42 6.91 10.99
N VAL A 117 10.36 6.36 10.24
CA VAL A 117 10.61 6.75 8.86
C VAL A 117 9.87 5.79 7.92
N LEU A 118 8.87 6.28 7.20
CA LEU A 118 8.20 5.56 6.14
C LEU A 118 8.90 5.85 4.81
N ILE A 119 9.44 4.81 4.18
CA ILE A 119 9.91 4.88 2.78
C ILE A 119 8.71 4.59 1.89
N GLY A 120 8.32 5.53 1.03
CA GLY A 120 7.13 5.38 0.18
C GLY A 120 6.87 6.62 -0.65
N HIS A 121 5.94 6.55 -1.61
CA HIS A 121 5.62 7.68 -2.49
C HIS A 121 4.51 8.57 -1.94
N ALA A 122 4.75 9.89 -1.89
CA ALA A 122 3.76 10.86 -1.42
C ALA A 122 2.47 10.80 -2.26
N GLY A 123 1.33 10.90 -1.59
CA GLY A 123 0.01 10.84 -2.22
C GLY A 123 -0.44 9.44 -2.66
N HIS A 124 0.36 8.38 -2.44
CA HIS A 124 -0.09 7.02 -2.68
C HIS A 124 -1.07 6.58 -1.57
N PRO A 125 -2.25 5.98 -1.88
CA PRO A 125 -3.24 5.62 -0.87
C PRO A 125 -2.71 4.74 0.27
N GLU A 126 -1.80 3.82 -0.05
CA GLU A 126 -1.13 2.97 0.95
C GLU A 126 -0.26 3.78 1.92
N VAL A 127 0.42 4.82 1.43
CA VAL A 127 1.26 5.70 2.25
C VAL A 127 0.40 6.53 3.18
N GLU A 128 -0.67 7.14 2.66
CA GLU A 128 -1.64 7.89 3.48
C GLU A 128 -2.29 6.99 4.55
N GLY A 129 -2.69 5.77 4.17
CA GLY A 129 -3.25 4.78 5.08
C GLY A 129 -2.27 4.37 6.18
N THR A 130 -1.00 4.19 5.83
CA THR A 130 0.09 3.81 6.75
C THR A 130 0.46 4.94 7.71
N ILE A 131 0.60 6.17 7.21
CA ILE A 131 0.84 7.38 8.03
C ILE A 131 -0.30 7.56 9.02
N GLY A 132 -1.54 7.41 8.56
CA GLY A 132 -2.74 7.53 9.39
C GLY A 132 -2.94 6.45 10.46
N GLN A 133 -1.99 5.52 10.64
CA GLN A 133 -1.93 4.61 11.77
C GLN A 133 -1.13 5.17 12.95
N PHE A 134 -0.29 6.18 12.71
CA PHE A 134 0.57 6.74 13.74
C PHE A 134 -0.25 7.63 14.68
N ASP A 135 -0.14 7.40 16.00
CA ASP A 135 -0.74 8.22 17.05
C ASP A 135 0.37 8.92 17.84
N GLU A 136 0.38 10.25 17.82
CA GLU A 136 1.39 11.08 18.49
C GLU A 136 1.22 11.15 20.02
N ARG A 137 0.13 10.58 20.59
CA ARG A 137 -0.14 10.64 22.04
C ARG A 137 0.96 10.04 22.92
N SER A 138 1.71 9.09 22.39
CA SER A 138 2.84 8.44 23.07
C SER A 138 4.19 9.12 22.78
N GLY A 139 4.17 10.24 22.06
CA GLY A 139 5.35 10.93 21.54
C GLY A 139 5.85 10.31 20.22
N GLY A 140 6.91 10.92 19.68
CA GLY A 140 7.44 10.58 18.36
C GLY A 140 6.58 11.14 17.22
N SER A 141 7.06 10.93 16.00
CA SER A 141 6.45 11.39 14.76
C SER A 141 6.71 10.38 13.65
N ILE A 142 5.89 10.40 12.59
CA ILE A 142 6.13 9.65 11.36
C ILE A 142 6.59 10.59 10.24
N TYR A 143 7.64 10.20 9.53
CA TYR A 143 8.28 10.98 8.47
C TYR A 143 8.26 10.20 7.16
N LEU A 144 7.81 10.82 6.08
CA LEU A 144 7.86 10.23 4.75
C LEU A 144 9.18 10.60 4.05
N VAL A 145 9.83 9.62 3.42
CA VAL A 145 11.00 9.84 2.56
C VAL A 145 10.85 9.10 1.23
N GLU A 146 11.29 9.75 0.15
CA GLU A 146 11.25 9.20 -1.21
C GLU A 146 12.65 8.97 -1.79
N THR A 147 13.65 9.69 -1.29
CA THR A 147 15.01 9.71 -1.84
C THR A 147 16.09 9.68 -0.75
N PRO A 148 17.34 9.27 -1.10
CA PRO A 148 18.44 9.29 -0.14
C PRO A 148 18.73 10.68 0.41
N GLU A 149 18.41 11.72 -0.36
CA GLU A 149 18.58 13.10 0.07
C GLU A 149 17.55 13.53 1.12
N ASP A 150 16.32 13.01 1.05
CA ASP A 150 15.31 13.25 2.08
C ASP A 150 15.80 12.68 3.41
N VAL A 151 16.37 11.46 3.39
CA VAL A 151 16.99 10.85 4.58
C VAL A 151 18.11 11.73 5.14
N ARG A 152 18.95 12.32 4.29
CA ARG A 152 20.03 13.21 4.72
C ARG A 152 19.52 14.52 5.33
N LYS A 153 18.29 14.94 5.02
CA LYS A 153 17.67 16.16 5.55
C LYS A 153 16.75 15.89 6.75
N LEU A 154 16.45 14.63 7.06
CA LEU A 154 15.57 14.27 8.18
C LEU A 154 16.09 14.82 9.52
N GLU A 155 15.27 15.62 10.17
CA GLU A 155 15.46 16.05 11.55
C GLU A 155 14.63 15.13 12.44
N ILE A 156 15.34 14.30 13.21
CA ILE A 156 14.79 13.33 14.17
C ILE A 156 15.18 13.81 15.56
N ALA A 157 14.21 13.84 16.47
CA ALA A 157 14.40 14.33 17.85
C ALA A 157 15.27 13.39 18.69
N ASP A 158 15.09 12.07 18.57
CA ASP A 158 15.85 11.03 19.25
C ASP A 158 16.40 9.98 18.26
N PRO A 159 17.63 10.20 17.74
CA PRO A 159 18.30 9.28 16.81
C PRO A 159 18.47 7.85 17.33
N ASP A 160 18.41 7.63 18.65
CA ASP A 160 18.55 6.30 19.26
C ASP A 160 17.22 5.53 19.31
N ARG A 161 16.10 6.20 18.99
CA ARG A 161 14.74 5.63 19.07
C ARG A 161 13.97 5.71 17.74
N VAL A 162 14.67 5.51 16.63
CA VAL A 162 14.10 5.51 15.27
C VAL A 162 13.75 4.10 14.81
N ALA A 163 12.60 3.95 14.17
CA ALA A 163 12.24 2.79 13.40
C ALA A 163 11.97 3.17 11.93
N PHE A 164 11.97 2.19 11.03
CA PHE A 164 11.48 2.40 9.67
C PHE A 164 10.47 1.33 9.25
N VAL A 165 9.64 1.69 8.28
CA VAL A 165 8.76 0.80 7.52
C VAL A 165 8.80 1.19 6.04
N THR A 166 8.33 0.32 5.15
CA THR A 166 8.26 0.65 3.71
C THR A 166 6.88 0.40 3.14
N GLN A 167 6.55 1.14 2.08
CA GLN A 167 5.47 0.78 1.17
C GLN A 167 5.77 -0.60 0.53
N THR A 168 4.73 -1.40 0.30
CA THR A 168 4.83 -2.81 -0.12
C THR A 168 5.19 -3.00 -1.61
N THR A 169 5.07 -1.94 -2.42
CA THR A 169 5.18 -1.97 -3.89
C THR A 169 6.39 -1.25 -4.47
N LEU A 170 7.39 -0.94 -3.64
CA LEU A 170 8.59 -0.21 -4.05
C LEU A 170 9.57 -1.05 -4.88
N SER A 171 10.50 -0.38 -5.55
CA SER A 171 11.71 -1.01 -6.12
C SER A 171 12.52 -1.64 -5.00
N VAL A 172 12.87 -2.91 -5.14
CA VAL A 172 13.67 -3.64 -4.13
C VAL A 172 15.06 -3.03 -4.02
N ASP A 173 15.69 -2.72 -5.14
CA ASP A 173 17.07 -2.23 -5.19
C ASP A 173 17.16 -0.81 -4.62
N ASP A 174 16.27 0.10 -5.06
CA ASP A 174 16.27 1.49 -4.57
C ASP A 174 15.97 1.55 -3.07
N THR A 175 15.06 0.68 -2.59
CA THR A 175 14.71 0.62 -1.17
C THR A 175 15.87 0.07 -0.34
N ALA A 176 16.64 -0.90 -0.85
CA ALA A 176 17.83 -1.39 -0.17
C ALA A 176 18.89 -0.29 -0.01
N GLU A 177 19.10 0.56 -1.03
CA GLU A 177 19.97 1.73 -0.95
C GLU A 177 19.47 2.73 0.11
N MET A 178 18.17 3.02 0.12
CA MET A 178 17.54 3.91 1.12
C MET A 178 17.75 3.42 2.55
N ILE A 179 17.56 2.12 2.80
CA ILE A 179 17.75 1.50 4.11
C ILE A 179 19.21 1.60 4.55
N GLU A 180 20.17 1.44 3.63
CA GLU A 180 21.59 1.59 3.95
C GLU A 180 21.92 3.02 4.37
N VAL A 181 21.40 4.03 3.66
CA VAL A 181 21.58 5.45 4.04
C VAL A 181 20.94 5.75 5.39
N LEU A 182 19.76 5.18 5.68
CA LEU A 182 19.13 5.30 7.01
C LEU A 182 19.98 4.68 8.10
N ARG A 183 20.55 3.49 7.89
CA ARG A 183 21.42 2.80 8.87
C ARG A 183 22.71 3.54 9.14
N GLN A 184 23.30 4.16 8.10
CA GLN A 184 24.48 5.00 8.26
C GLN A 184 24.20 6.25 9.07
N ARG A 185 23.03 6.88 8.86
CA ARG A 185 22.62 8.08 9.59
C ARG A 185 22.15 7.79 11.01
N PHE A 186 21.41 6.70 11.21
CA PHE A 186 20.81 6.30 12.48
C PHE A 186 21.29 4.89 12.86
N PRO A 187 22.45 4.73 13.54
CA PRO A 187 23.01 3.42 13.85
C PRO A 187 22.11 2.53 14.74
N ALA A 188 21.21 3.13 15.51
CA ALA A 188 20.22 2.43 16.35
C ALA A 188 18.90 2.09 15.62
N LEU A 189 18.83 2.32 14.29
CA LEU A 189 17.64 2.13 13.48
C LEU A 189 17.05 0.73 13.65
N THR A 190 15.77 0.69 14.02
CA THR A 190 15.00 -0.56 14.12
C THR A 190 14.19 -0.79 12.86
N GLY A 191 14.35 -1.95 12.23
CA GLY A 191 13.54 -2.36 11.08
C GLY A 191 12.42 -3.33 11.43
N PRO A 192 11.51 -3.61 10.49
CA PRO A 192 10.48 -4.62 10.67
C PRO A 192 11.11 -6.01 10.80
N ARG A 193 10.40 -6.96 11.43
CA ARG A 193 10.92 -8.34 11.64
C ARG A 193 11.10 -9.12 10.34
N LYS A 194 10.30 -8.77 9.34
CA LYS A 194 10.36 -9.25 7.95
C LYS A 194 10.21 -8.03 7.07
N GLU A 195 10.79 -8.07 5.87
CA GLU A 195 10.65 -7.00 4.88
C GLU A 195 9.18 -6.64 4.60
N ASP A 196 8.94 -5.36 4.33
CA ASP A 196 7.61 -4.82 4.04
C ASP A 196 7.27 -4.90 2.55
N ILE A 197 8.27 -4.78 1.67
CA ILE A 197 8.11 -5.10 0.25
C ILE A 197 7.57 -6.52 0.13
N CYS A 198 6.39 -6.65 -0.45
CA CYS A 198 5.68 -7.91 -0.41
C CYS A 198 6.29 -8.93 -1.38
N TYR A 199 6.08 -10.22 -1.10
CA TYR A 199 6.56 -11.30 -1.96
C TYR A 199 6.14 -11.14 -3.43
N ALA A 200 4.95 -10.57 -3.65
CA ALA A 200 4.40 -10.37 -4.98
C ALA A 200 5.20 -9.31 -5.77
N THR A 201 5.63 -8.24 -5.11
CA THR A 201 6.47 -7.19 -5.69
C THR A 201 7.85 -7.74 -6.02
N GLN A 202 8.52 -8.35 -5.03
CA GLN A 202 9.85 -8.96 -5.18
C GLN A 202 9.88 -9.96 -6.33
N ASN A 203 9.00 -10.97 -6.29
CA ASN A 203 9.03 -12.05 -7.27
C ASN A 203 8.74 -11.56 -8.70
N ARG A 204 7.95 -10.49 -8.88
CA ARG A 204 7.68 -9.91 -10.20
C ARG A 204 8.88 -9.12 -10.72
N GLN A 205 9.55 -8.35 -9.86
CA GLN A 205 10.79 -7.66 -10.23
C GLN A 205 11.87 -8.68 -10.61
N ASP A 206 12.04 -9.75 -9.85
CA ASP A 206 12.99 -10.83 -10.16
C ASP A 206 12.65 -11.51 -11.49
N ALA A 207 11.38 -11.83 -11.73
CA ALA A 207 10.94 -12.46 -12.97
C ALA A 207 11.19 -11.57 -14.20
N VAL A 208 11.02 -10.25 -14.06
CA VAL A 208 11.34 -9.29 -15.12
C VAL A 208 12.85 -9.21 -15.32
N LYS A 209 13.65 -9.07 -14.26
CA LYS A 209 15.13 -9.04 -14.32
C LYS A 209 15.70 -10.27 -15.04
N MET A 210 15.14 -11.46 -14.77
CA MET A 210 15.54 -12.69 -15.48
C MET A 210 15.22 -12.61 -16.97
N LEU A 211 14.04 -12.10 -17.33
CA LEU A 211 13.56 -12.02 -18.72
C LEU A 211 14.30 -10.97 -19.56
N LEU A 212 14.81 -9.91 -18.93
CA LEU A 212 15.57 -8.86 -19.60
C LEU A 212 16.85 -9.36 -20.28
N ASN A 213 17.43 -10.48 -19.83
CA ASN A 213 18.61 -11.07 -20.47
C ASN A 213 18.30 -11.70 -21.85
N ASP A 214 17.03 -11.99 -22.12
CA ASP A 214 16.58 -12.76 -23.29
C ASP A 214 15.59 -11.98 -24.18
N CYS A 215 15.42 -10.67 -23.97
CA CYS A 215 14.49 -9.85 -24.76
C CYS A 215 15.07 -8.51 -25.19
N ASP A 216 14.74 -8.09 -26.41
CA ASP A 216 15.08 -6.76 -26.94
C ASP A 216 14.05 -5.68 -26.55
N ALA A 217 12.86 -6.10 -26.12
CA ALA A 217 11.76 -5.22 -25.74
C ALA A 217 10.90 -5.86 -24.65
N LEU A 218 10.50 -5.06 -23.65
CA LEU A 218 9.61 -5.44 -22.56
C LEU A 218 8.27 -4.71 -22.70
N VAL A 219 7.18 -5.44 -22.50
CA VAL A 219 5.83 -4.88 -22.42
C VAL A 219 5.24 -5.23 -21.06
N VAL A 220 5.00 -4.21 -20.24
CA VAL A 220 4.33 -4.35 -18.94
C VAL A 220 2.87 -3.94 -19.08
N VAL A 221 1.95 -4.82 -18.69
CA VAL A 221 0.52 -4.54 -18.68
C VAL A 221 0.11 -4.08 -17.28
N GLY A 222 -0.30 -2.82 -17.16
CA GLY A 222 -0.76 -2.21 -15.91
C GLY A 222 -1.28 -0.80 -16.14
N SER A 223 -1.98 -0.23 -15.16
CA SER A 223 -2.39 1.17 -15.20
C SER A 223 -1.25 2.09 -14.76
N VAL A 224 -1.23 3.33 -15.28
CA VAL A 224 -0.21 4.34 -14.91
C VAL A 224 -0.20 4.69 -13.42
N THR A 225 -1.33 4.47 -12.73
CA THR A 225 -1.50 4.66 -11.28
C THR A 225 -0.97 3.50 -10.44
N SER A 226 -0.60 2.36 -11.05
CA SER A 226 -0.09 1.20 -10.32
C SER A 226 1.40 1.35 -9.99
N SER A 227 1.71 1.61 -8.71
CA SER A 227 3.10 1.69 -8.21
C SER A 227 3.91 0.46 -8.61
N ASN A 228 3.45 -0.76 -8.28
CA ASN A 228 4.17 -1.99 -8.63
C ASN A 228 4.38 -2.14 -10.14
N SER A 229 3.39 -1.82 -10.99
CA SER A 229 3.55 -1.92 -12.45
C SER A 229 4.64 -0.98 -12.96
N ASN A 230 4.72 0.23 -12.43
CA ASN A 230 5.73 1.23 -12.78
C ASN A 230 7.14 0.87 -12.25
N ARG A 231 7.29 -0.13 -11.39
CA ARG A 231 8.59 -0.68 -10.94
C ARG A 231 9.07 -1.87 -11.77
N LEU A 232 8.26 -2.32 -12.74
CA LEU A 232 8.64 -3.38 -13.68
C LEU A 232 9.17 -2.81 -15.01
N VAL A 233 9.13 -1.50 -15.18
CA VAL A 233 9.57 -0.77 -16.39
C VAL A 233 10.97 -0.22 -16.18
#